data_AF-A0A959BQW1-F1
#
_entry.id   AF-A0A959BQW1-F1
#
_cell.length_a   1.000
_cell.length_b   1.000
_cell.length_c   1.000
_cell.angle_alpha   90.00
_cell.angle_beta   90.00
_cell.angle_gamma   90.00
#
_symmetry.space_group_name_H-M   'P 1'
#
loop_
_entity.id
_entity.type
_entity.pdbx_description
1 polymer ?
#
loop_
_entity_poly.entity_id
_entity_poly.type
_entity_poly.pdbx_seq_one_letter_code
_entity_poly.pdbx_strand_id
1 'polypeptide(L)' 'NSDWLPGFTVGALRLSRDWRWKPFSGRLYVKLENLWGEHYELVANRPLPGRFYRIGLNIEFFKK' A
#
# COMPACT_ATOMS: atom_id res chain seq x y z
N ASN A 1 25.42 -1.41 16.49
CA ASN A 1 24.04 -1.96 16.41
C ASN A 1 24.19 -3.38 15.89
N SER A 2 23.97 -4.38 16.73
CA SER A 2 24.34 -5.79 16.52
C SER A 2 23.16 -6.74 16.77
N ASP A 3 21.95 -6.20 16.81
CA ASP A 3 20.74 -7.00 17.01
C ASP A 3 20.39 -7.73 15.71
N TRP A 4 20.34 -9.06 15.78
CA TRP A 4 19.97 -9.90 14.65
C TRP A 4 18.45 -9.97 14.52
N LEU A 5 17.94 -9.57 13.36
CA LEU A 5 16.51 -9.65 13.04
C LEU A 5 16.24 -10.84 12.12
N PRO A 6 15.16 -11.61 12.35
CA PRO A 6 14.78 -12.69 11.46
C PRO A 6 14.42 -12.13 10.08
N GLY A 7 14.80 -12.86 9.03
CA GLY A 7 14.34 -12.58 7.68
C GLY A 7 12.83 -12.78 7.58
N PHE A 8 12.15 -11.89 6.87
CA PHE A 8 10.70 -11.93 6.67
C PHE A 8 10.37 -11.75 5.19
N THR A 9 9.20 -12.25 4.78
CA THR A 9 8.68 -12.05 3.42
C THR A 9 7.30 -11.41 3.51
N VAL A 10 7.16 -10.20 2.97
CA VAL A 10 5.89 -9.50 2.90
C VAL A 10 5.42 -9.36 1.46
N GLY A 11 4.13 -9.58 1.23
CA GLY A 11 3.48 -9.36 -0.06
C GLY A 11 2.54 -8.17 -0.02
N ALA A 12 2.30 -7.56 -1.18
CA ALA A 12 1.28 -6.53 -1.35
C ALA A 12 0.46 -6.81 -2.61
N LEU A 13 -0.85 -6.63 -2.50
CA LEU A 13 -1.80 -6.75 -3.60
C LEU A 13 -2.45 -5.41 -3.86
N ARG A 14 -2.46 -4.95 -5.11
CA ARG A 14 -3.13 -3.70 -5.51
C ARG A 14 -4.10 -3.96 -6.64
N LEU A 15 -5.34 -3.50 -6.46
CA LEU A 15 -6.34 -3.43 -7.52
C LEU A 15 -6.61 -1.96 -7.80
N SER A 16 -6.64 -1.58 -9.07
CA SER A 16 -6.92 -0.20 -9.49
C SER A 16 -7.79 -0.14 -10.73
N ARG A 17 -8.66 0.86 -10.77
CA ARG A 17 -9.49 1.18 -11.93
C ARG A 17 -9.28 2.64 -12.31
N ASP A 18 -8.93 2.85 -13.57
CA ASP A 18 -8.82 4.16 -14.18
C ASP A 18 -10.14 4.54 -14.89
N TRP A 19 -10.54 5.81 -14.81
CA TRP A 19 -11.61 6.37 -15.63
C TRP A 19 -11.19 7.68 -16.28
N ARG A 20 -11.83 7.97 -17.41
CA ARG A 20 -11.66 9.22 -18.15
C ARG A 20 -13.04 9.72 -18.54
N TRP A 21 -13.41 10.91 -18.07
CA TRP A 21 -14.64 11.60 -18.45
C TRP A 21 -14.35 13.09 -18.55
N LYS A 22 -14.16 13.61 -19.77
CA LYS A 22 -13.79 15.02 -20.01
C LYS A 22 -14.69 15.98 -19.23
N PRO A 23 -14.13 16.98 -18.51
CA PRO A 23 -12.72 17.36 -18.40
C PRO A 23 -11.92 16.65 -17.29
N PHE A 24 -12.46 15.57 -16.71
CA PHE A 24 -11.88 14.84 -15.60
C PHE A 24 -11.23 13.51 -16.02
N SER A 25 -10.26 13.08 -15.25
CA SER A 25 -9.82 11.69 -15.21
C SER A 25 -9.50 11.32 -13.77
N GLY A 26 -9.37 10.04 -13.48
CA GLY A 26 -9.01 9.63 -12.15
C GLY A 26 -8.72 8.15 -12.03
N ARG A 27 -8.28 7.79 -10.82
CA ARG A 27 -7.90 6.44 -10.44
C ARG A 27 -8.41 6.13 -9.04
N LEU A 28 -9.12 5.02 -8.91
CA LEU A 28 -9.55 4.44 -7.64
C LEU A 28 -8.69 3.20 -7.44
N TYR A 29 -8.11 3.06 -6.26
CA TYR A 29 -7.36 1.86 -5.94
C TYR A 29 -7.66 1.37 -4.53
N VAL A 30 -7.54 0.06 -4.38
CA VAL A 30 -7.52 -0.64 -3.10
C VAL A 30 -6.21 -1.41 -3.04
N LYS A 31 -5.52 -1.32 -1.91
CA LYS A 31 -4.26 -2.00 -1.66
C LYS A 31 -4.37 -2.80 -0.37
N LEU A 32 -4.00 -4.07 -0.43
CA LEU A 32 -3.78 -4.93 0.72
C LEU A 32 -2.28 -5.06 0.93
N GLU A 33 -1.82 -4.64 2.10
CA GLU A 33 -0.42 -4.68 2.50
C GLU A 33 -0.24 -5.78 3.53
N ASN A 34 0.94 -6.41 3.52
CA ASN A 34 1.23 -7.60 4.33
C ASN A 34 0.20 -8.71 4.07
N LEU A 35 0.18 -9.17 2.81
CA LEU A 35 -0.73 -10.18 2.27
C LEU A 35 -0.77 -11.45 3.12
N TRP A 36 0.37 -11.84 3.70
CA TRP A 36 0.51 -13.04 4.53
C TRP A 36 0.20 -12.79 6.01
N GLY A 37 0.14 -11.53 6.46
CA GLY A 37 -0.12 -11.21 7.87
C GLY A 37 1.09 -11.44 8.77
N GLU A 38 2.30 -11.33 8.22
CA GLU A 38 3.56 -11.53 8.95
C GLU A 38 3.74 -10.49 10.05
N HIS A 39 4.30 -10.92 11.17
CA HIS A 39 4.80 -10.02 12.21
C HIS A 39 6.29 -9.83 11.98
N TYR A 40 6.72 -8.60 11.73
CA TYR A 40 8.10 -8.30 11.37
C TYR A 40 8.53 -6.93 11.86
N GLU A 41 9.83 -6.75 12.00
CA GLU A 41 10.44 -5.50 12.44
C GLU A 41 11.59 -5.15 11.50
N LEU A 42 11.71 -3.87 11.13
CA LEU A 42 12.87 -3.35 10.40
C LEU A 42 13.96 -2.81 11.35
N VAL A 43 13.55 -2.48 12.57
CA VAL A 43 14.40 -1.98 13.65
C VAL A 43 13.98 -2.74 14.90
N ALA A 44 14.94 -3.26 15.66
CA ALA A 44 14.66 -4.03 16.86
C ALA A 44 13.73 -3.27 17.82
N ASN A 45 12.73 -3.97 18.35
CA ASN A 45 11.68 -3.44 19.24
C ASN A 45 10.78 -2.40 18.57
N ARG A 46 10.68 -2.40 17.23
CA ARG A 46 9.73 -1.58 16.48
C ARG A 46 8.97 -2.46 15.48
N PRO A 47 7.93 -3.16 15.96
CA PRO A 47 7.09 -3.98 15.10
C PRO A 47 6.36 -3.11 14.09
N LEU A 48 6.38 -3.57 12.83
CA LEU A 48 5.61 -2.94 11.77
C LEU A 48 4.15 -3.38 11.82
N PRO A 49 3.24 -2.59 11.22
CA PRO A 49 1.84 -2.96 11.15
C PRO A 49 1.67 -4.34 10.49
N GLY A 50 0.74 -5.12 11.03
CA GLY A 50 0.30 -6.39 10.44
C GLY A 50 -0.42 -6.20 9.10
N ARG A 51 -1.38 -7.07 8.79
CA ARG A 51 -2.20 -6.91 7.57
C ARG A 51 -3.07 -5.66 7.64
N PHE A 52 -2.99 -4.79 6.64
CA PHE A 52 -3.85 -3.61 6.57
C PHE A 52 -4.27 -3.27 5.13
N TYR A 53 -5.38 -2.55 5.02
CA TYR A 53 -5.96 -2.12 3.75
C TYR A 53 -5.77 -0.61 3.57
N ARG A 54 -5.52 -0.18 2.34
CA ARG A 54 -5.53 1.23 1.94
C ARG A 54 -6.47 1.40 0.76
N ILE A 55 -7.29 2.44 0.82
CA ILE A 55 -8.16 2.86 -0.29
C ILE A 55 -7.74 4.27 -0.66
N GLY A 56 -7.64 4.56 -1.96
CA GLY A 56 -7.27 5.89 -2.42
C GLY A 56 -7.95 6.27 -3.72
N LEU A 57 -8.24 7.56 -3.84
CA LEU A 57 -8.91 8.18 -4.98
C LEU A 57 -8.04 9.33 -5.47
N ASN A 58 -7.62 9.27 -6.73
CA ASN A 58 -6.93 10.36 -7.42
C ASN A 58 -7.88 10.94 -8.46
N ILE A 59 -8.02 12.27 -8.49
CA ILE A 59 -8.83 12.99 -9.48
C ILE A 59 -7.96 14.05 -10.12
N GLU A 60 -7.95 14.08 -11.44
CA GLU A 60 -7.24 15.06 -12.26
C GLU A 60 -8.27 15.82 -13.09
N PHE A 61 -8.14 17.15 -13.12
CA PHE A 61 -8.97 18.05 -13.92
C PHE A 61 -8.10 18.75 -14.95
N PHE A 62 -8.51 18.71 -16.21
CA PHE A 62 -7.87 19.48 -17.26
C PHE A 62 -8.49 20.87 -17.34
N LYS A 63 -7.72 21.89 -16.91
CA LYS A 63 -8.06 23.30 -17.15
C LYS A 63 -7.75 23.63 -18.62
N LYS A 64 -8.74 24.13 -19.36
CA LYS A 64 -8.52 24.76 -20.66
C LYS A 64 -7.84 26.11 -20.51
#